data_AF-A0A170X082-F1
#
_entry.id   AF-A0A170X082-F1
#
_cell.length_a   1.000
_cell.length_b   1.000
_cell.length_c   1.000
_cell.angle_alpha   90.00
_cell.angle_beta   90.00
_cell.angle_gamma   90.00
#
_symmetry.space_group_name_H-M   'P 1'
#
loop_
_entity.id
_entity.type
_entity.pdbx_description
1 polymer ?
#
loop_
_entity_poly.entity_id
_entity_poly.type
_entity_poly.pdbx_seq_one_letter_code
_entity_poly.pdbx_strand_id
1 'polypeptide(L)' 'MPLEMHVMFFKSEYLCQEEAMKNSDGILCLAFLTELQEEDSIAFKPIVDNLYKIGNAETTQHIELLPLTYFFPPFVDDYY' A
#
# COMPACT_ATOMS: atom_id res chain seq x y z
N MET A 1 15.39 6.36 -4.76
CA MET A 1 14.21 5.74 -4.13
C MET A 1 14.08 6.19 -2.69
N PRO A 2 13.20 7.16 -2.41
CA PRO A 2 12.98 7.65 -1.06
C PRO A 2 11.94 6.82 -0.28
N LEU A 3 11.08 6.05 -0.97
CA LEU A 3 10.04 5.23 -0.35
C LEU A 3 9.78 3.96 -1.19
N GLU A 4 9.41 2.89 -0.51
CA GLU A 4 8.93 1.64 -1.08
C GLU A 4 7.54 1.35 -0.48
N MET A 5 6.55 1.13 -1.33
CA MET A 5 5.17 0.81 -0.92
C MET A 5 4.89 -0.66 -1.20
N HIS A 6 4.42 -1.38 -0.18
CA HIS A 6 4.03 -2.80 -0.29
C HIS A 6 2.52 -2.92 -0.38
N VAL A 7 2.04 -3.53 -1.47
CA VAL A 7 0.62 -3.87 -1.65
C VAL A 7 0.48 -5.38 -1.51
N MET A 8 -0.24 -5.81 -0.48
CA MET A 8 -0.36 -7.20 -0.08
C MET A 8 -1.69 -7.78 -0.53
N PHE A 9 -1.64 -8.94 -1.19
CA PHE A 9 -2.80 -9.73 -1.58
C PHE A 9 -2.72 -11.09 -0.92
N PHE A 10 -3.88 -11.68 -0.62
CA PHE A 10 -3.97 -13.08 -0.23
C PHE A 10 -4.79 -13.85 -1.26
N LYS A 11 -4.37 -15.10 -1.53
CA LYS A 11 -5.07 -15.99 -2.47
C LYS A 11 -6.46 -16.29 -1.91
N SER A 12 -7.49 -15.98 -2.70
CA SER A 12 -8.89 -16.03 -2.25
C SER A 12 -9.37 -17.40 -1.81
N GLU A 13 -8.73 -18.48 -2.29
CA GLU A 13 -9.00 -19.87 -1.89
C GLU A 13 -8.82 -20.10 -0.38
N TYR A 14 -7.97 -19.31 0.28
CA TYR A 14 -7.74 -19.41 1.72
C TYR A 14 -8.73 -18.61 2.58
N LEU A 15 -9.65 -17.86 1.96
CA LEU A 15 -10.73 -17.07 2.59
C LEU A 15 -10.29 -15.89 3.48
N CYS A 16 -9.18 -16.00 4.20
CA CYS A 16 -8.62 -14.94 5.01
C CYS A 16 -7.08 -14.89 4.94
N GLN A 17 -6.52 -13.74 5.31
CA GLN A 17 -5.08 -13.51 5.28
C GLN A 17 -4.34 -14.44 6.25
N GLU A 18 -4.92 -14.72 7.42
CA GLU A 18 -4.29 -15.55 8.46
C GLU A 18 -4.06 -16.99 8.00
N GLU A 19 -4.99 -17.54 7.21
CA GLU A 19 -4.84 -18.89 6.64
C GLU A 19 -3.88 -18.89 5.46
N ALA A 20 -3.97 -17.87 4.60
CA ALA A 20 -3.07 -17.70 3.47
C ALA A 20 -1.59 -17.62 3.90
N MET A 21 -1.28 -16.92 5.01
CA MET A 21 0.09 -16.81 5.53
C MET A 21 0.73 -18.14 5.97
N LYS A 22 -0.07 -19.19 6.20
CA LYS A 22 0.43 -20.53 6.55
C LYS A 22 0.90 -21.32 5.33
N ASN A 23 0.59 -20.84 4.13
CA ASN A 23 0.83 -21.52 2.87
C ASN A 23 1.85 -20.74 2.04
N SER A 24 2.78 -21.44 1.38
CA SER A 24 3.86 -20.83 0.62
C SER A 24 3.40 -20.04 -0.61
N ASP A 25 2.21 -20.32 -1.15
CA ASP A 25 1.58 -19.64 -2.27
C ASP A 25 0.41 -18.72 -1.85
N GLY A 26 0.23 -18.50 -0.54
CA GLY A 26 -0.95 -17.79 -0.04
C GLY A 26 -0.87 -16.28 -0.13
N ILE A 27 0.32 -15.69 -0.11
CA ILE A 27 0.51 -14.24 -0.10
C ILE A 27 1.30 -13.78 -1.33
N LEU A 28 0.80 -12.73 -1.97
CA LEU A 28 1.52 -11.99 -3.00
C LEU A 28 1.81 -10.59 -2.46
N CYS A 29 3.09 -10.21 -2.43
CA CYS A 29 3.52 -8.85 -2.13
C CYS A 29 3.99 -8.18 -3.42
N LEU A 30 3.46 -7.00 -3.70
CA LEU A 30 3.93 -6.14 -4.78
C LEU A 30 4.67 -4.95 -4.18
N ALA A 31 5.93 -4.77 -4.59
CA ALA A 31 6.73 -3.62 -4.19
C ALA A 31 6.69 -2.54 -5.27
N PHE A 32 6.18 -1.37 -4.91
CA PHE A 32 6.23 -0.17 -5.74
C PHE A 32 7.31 0.76 -5.22
N LEU A 33 8.32 1.00 -6.05
CA LEU A 33 9.43 1.88 -5.76
C LEU A 33 9.05 3.30 -6.21
N THR A 34 9.15 4.29 -5.32
CA THR A 34 8.80 5.67 -5.68
C THR A 34 10.06 6.48 -5.99
N GLU A 35 9.84 7.60 -6.68
CA GLU A 35 10.84 8.63 -6.93
C GLU A 35 10.32 9.99 -6.47
N LEU A 36 11.25 10.90 -6.15
CA LEU A 36 10.89 12.26 -5.79
C LEU A 36 10.43 13.00 -7.06
N GLN A 37 9.33 13.74 -6.96
CA GLN A 37 8.79 14.58 -8.03
C GLN A 37 8.76 16.04 -7.56
N GLU A 38 8.68 16.98 -8.51
CA GLU A 38 8.52 18.40 -8.20
C GLU A 38 7.13 18.73 -7.65
N GLU A 39 6.11 17.99 -8.11
CA GLU A 39 4.72 18.18 -7.70
C GLU A 39 4.29 17.16 -6.63
N ASP A 40 3.41 17.60 -5.73
CA ASP A 40 2.84 16.74 -4.70
C ASP A 40 1.90 15.67 -5.30
N SER A 41 2.04 14.44 -4.83
CA SER A 41 1.13 13.36 -5.22
C SER A 41 -0.23 13.49 -4.53
N ILE A 42 -1.29 13.56 -5.34
CA ILE A 42 -2.68 13.52 -4.86
C ILE A 42 -2.96 12.25 -4.04
N ALA A 43 -2.35 11.12 -4.41
CA ALA A 43 -2.56 9.85 -3.73
C ALA A 43 -2.00 9.87 -2.30
N PHE A 44 -0.79 10.40 -2.10
CA PHE A 44 -0.16 10.42 -0.78
C PHE A 44 -0.68 11.54 0.11
N LYS A 45 -1.34 12.55 -0.43
CA LYS A 45 -1.79 13.73 0.32
C LYS A 45 -2.62 13.40 1.57
N PRO A 46 -3.68 12.56 1.54
CA PRO A 46 -4.43 12.24 2.75
C PRO A 46 -3.61 11.51 3.81
N ILE A 47 -2.58 10.75 3.42
CA ILE A 47 -1.69 10.09 4.36
C ILE A 47 -0.78 11.14 5.01
N VAL A 48 -0.05 11.91 4.19
CA VAL A 48 0.92 12.92 4.65
C VAL A 48 0.26 13.98 5.55
N ASP A 49 -0.92 14.47 5.16
CA ASP A 49 -1.68 15.47 5.92
C ASP A 49 -2.18 14.94 7.28
N ASN A 50 -2.11 13.64 7.54
CA ASN A 50 -2.57 13.01 8.78
C ASN A 50 -1.46 12.34 9.60
N LEU A 51 -0.24 12.17 9.06
CA LEU A 51 0.86 11.47 9.74
C LEU A 51 1.19 12.07 11.11
N TYR A 52 1.16 13.39 11.26
CA TYR A 52 1.47 14.05 12.53
C TYR A 52 0.46 13.71 13.66
N LYS A 53 -0.75 13.27 13.30
CA LYS A 53 -1.80 12.87 14.26
C LYS A 53 -1.55 11.49 14.86
N ILE A 54 -0.69 10.69 14.24
CA ILE A 54 -0.32 9.34 14.67
C ILE A 54 1.15 9.24 15.10
N GLY A 55 1.70 10.32 15.67
CA GLY A 55 3.10 10.36 16.11
C GLY A 55 3.45 9.46 17.31
N ASN A 56 2.44 8.90 17.98
CA ASN A 56 2.62 8.00 19.12
C ASN A 56 2.22 6.56 18.75
N ALA A 57 2.86 5.57 19.36
CA ALA A 57 2.50 4.17 19.18
C ALA A 57 1.03 3.91 19.53
N GLU A 58 0.41 2.95 18.84
CA GLU A 58 -0.97 2.51 19.06
C GLU A 58 -2.04 3.59 18.82
N THR A 59 -1.69 4.71 18.17
CA THR A 59 -2.65 5.72 17.72
C THR A 59 -3.12 5.44 16.29
N THR A 60 -4.39 5.75 16.02
CA THR A 60 -5.02 5.52 14.72
C THR A 60 -5.76 6.78 14.28
N GLN A 61 -5.75 7.05 12.97
CA GLN A 61 -6.46 8.16 12.37
C GLN A 61 -7.20 7.67 11.13
N HIS A 62 -8.47 8.05 10.99
CA HIS A 62 -9.19 7.88 9.74
C HIS A 62 -8.77 8.95 8.74
N ILE A 63 -8.49 8.53 7.51
CA ILE A 63 -8.10 9.42 6.41
C ILE A 63 -9.20 9.48 5.36
N GLU A 64 -9.13 10.49 4.49
CA GLU A 64 -10.03 10.60 3.35
C GLU A 64 -9.89 9.40 2.41
N LEU A 65 -11.02 8.89 1.91
CA LEU A 65 -11.05 7.74 1.01
C LEU A 65 -10.68 8.17 -0.42
N LEU A 66 -9.74 7.45 -1.01
CA LEU A 66 -9.37 7.56 -2.42
C LEU A 66 -9.39 6.18 -3.09
N PRO A 67 -9.61 6.11 -4.41
CA PRO A 67 -9.41 4.86 -5.15
C PRO A 67 -7.98 4.34 -4.96
N LEU A 68 -7.81 3.06 -4.63
CA LEU A 68 -6.48 2.44 -4.48
C LEU A 68 -5.64 2.52 -5.75
N THR A 69 -6.29 2.60 -6.92
CA THR A 69 -5.65 2.79 -8.22
C THR A 69 -4.88 4.10 -8.35
N TYR A 70 -5.07 5.06 -7.44
CA TYR A 70 -4.28 6.29 -7.40
C TYR A 70 -2.90 6.06 -6.78
N PHE A 71 -2.76 5.05 -5.93
CA PHE A 71 -1.47 4.69 -5.31
C PHE A 71 -0.65 3.80 -6.23
N PHE A 72 -1.30 2.85 -6.89
CA PHE A 72 -0.66 1.91 -7.80
C PHE A 72 -1.55 1.63 -9.01
N PRO A 73 -1.02 1.74 -10.24
CA PRO A 73 -1.78 1.35 -11.42
C PRO A 73 -1.96 -0.17 -11.47
N PRO A 74 -2.97 -0.68 -12.20
CA PRO A 74 -2.99 -2.09 -12.57
C PRO A 74 -1.74 -2.43 -13.39
N PHE A 75 -1.23 -3.65 -13.27
CA PHE A 75 -0.12 -4.10 -14.11
C PHE A 75 -0.52 -4.09 -15.57
N VAL A 76 0.10 -3.18 -16.30
CA VAL A 76 -0.01 -3.07 -17.76
C VAL A 76 1.31 -3.38 -18.45
N ASP A 77 2.42 -3.38 -17.70
CA ASP A 77 3.79 -3.57 -18.18
C ASP A 77 4.50 -4.71 -17.45
N ASP A 78 5.66 -5.11 -17.98
CA ASP A 78 6.52 -6.14 -17.42
C ASP A 78 7.00 -5.76 -16.00
N TYR A 79 6.94 -6.72 -15.09
CA TYR A 79 7.40 -6.63 -13.70
C TYR A 79 8.47 -7.70 -13.43
N TYR A 80 9.31 -7.47 -12.41
CA TYR A 80 10.39 -8.38 -12.01
C TYR A 80 9.99 -9.26 -10.82
#